data_AF-A0A349TLI9-F1
#
_entry.id   AF-A0A349TLI9-F1
#
_cell.length_a   1.000
_cell.length_b   1.000
_cell.length_c   1.000
_cell.angle_alpha   90.00
_cell.angle_beta   90.00
_cell.angle_gamma   90.00
#
_symmetry.space_group_name_H-M   'P 1'
#
loop_
_entity.id
_entity.type
_entity.pdbx_description
1 polymer ?
#
loop_
_entity_poly.entity_id
_entity_poly.type
_entity_poly.pdbx_seq_one_letter_code
_entity_poly.pdbx_strand_id
1 'polypeptide(L)'
;MSEDLDDIVENLREPSAWARVVFMLGFSLVLYMVIIPLTLLLTLAQALFSVFTGEDNDNLRHFGASLLAYISQVVRFLTFNSDERPFPFSDFPEDEGEGSVKGESEAEEAIAQTKHQTQT
;
A
#
# COMPACT_ATOMS: atom_id res chain seq x y z
N MET A 1 9.30 -16.17 35.44
CA MET A 1 8.38 -15.15 34.90
C MET A 1 8.94 -13.73 35.03
N SER A 2 9.96 -13.48 35.88
CA SER A 2 10.72 -12.22 35.85
C SER A 2 11.74 -12.19 34.72
N GLU A 3 12.37 -13.33 34.43
CA GLU A 3 13.40 -13.46 33.38
C GLU A 3 12.88 -13.09 31.98
N ASP A 4 11.64 -13.47 31.63
CA ASP A 4 11.01 -13.11 30.36
C ASP A 4 10.80 -11.59 30.19
N LEU A 5 10.61 -10.85 31.30
CA LEU A 5 10.39 -9.41 31.28
C LEU A 5 11.72 -8.66 31.14
N ASP A 6 12.79 -9.17 31.77
CA ASP A 6 14.12 -8.58 31.71
C ASP A 6 14.68 -8.67 30.27
N ASP A 7 14.47 -9.79 29.57
CA ASP A 7 14.87 -9.96 28.16
C ASP A 7 14.13 -8.99 27.21
N ILE A 8 12.84 -8.73 27.45
CA ILE A 8 12.06 -7.76 26.67
C ILE A 8 12.58 -6.33 26.91
N VAL A 9 12.89 -5.98 28.16
CA VAL A 9 13.41 -4.65 28.52
C VAL A 9 14.79 -4.43 27.90
N GLU A 10 15.66 -5.44 27.92
CA GLU A 10 16.99 -5.37 27.33
C GLU A 10 16.90 -5.17 25.81
N ASN A 11 16.05 -5.93 25.12
CA ASN A 11 15.79 -5.80 23.69
C ASN A 11 15.15 -4.44 23.32
N LEU A 12 14.26 -3.91 24.17
CA LEU A 12 13.71 -2.55 24.01
C LEU A 12 14.74 -1.46 24.29
N ARG A 13 15.82 -1.76 25.02
CA ARG A 13 16.89 -0.82 25.31
C ARG A 13 17.98 -0.84 24.24
N GLU A 14 17.94 -1.80 23.32
CA GLU A 14 18.81 -1.84 22.15
C GLU A 14 18.50 -0.67 21.19
N PRO A 15 19.45 0.25 20.97
CA PRO A 15 19.25 1.40 20.08
C PRO A 15 19.05 1.02 18.60
N SER A 16 19.51 -0.16 18.20
CA SER A 16 19.42 -0.69 16.83
C SER A 16 17.97 -1.01 16.42
N ALA A 17 17.17 -1.55 17.34
CA ALA A 17 15.75 -1.85 17.13
C ALA A 17 14.94 -0.55 16.99
N TRP A 18 15.20 0.44 17.85
CA TRP A 18 14.55 1.74 17.78
C TRP A 18 14.90 2.53 16.52
N ALA A 19 16.14 2.43 16.03
CA ALA A 19 16.51 3.05 14.77
C ALA A 19 15.63 2.52 13.61
N ARG A 20 15.44 1.20 13.52
CA ARG A 20 14.51 0.60 12.54
C ARG A 20 13.09 1.12 12.69
N VAL A 21 12.57 1.17 13.92
CA VAL A 21 11.20 1.65 14.20
C VAL A 21 11.03 3.13 13.83
N VAL A 22 12.01 3.98 14.15
CA VAL A 22 12.01 5.40 13.78
C VAL A 22 12.09 5.58 12.27
N PHE A 23 12.92 4.79 11.57
CA PHE A 23 12.96 4.81 10.11
C PHE A 23 11.65 4.33 9.49
N MET A 24 11.02 3.29 10.05
CA MET A 24 9.71 2.80 9.62
C MET A 24 8.62 3.87 9.80
N LEU A 25 8.56 4.51 10.97
CA LEU A 25 7.63 5.61 11.25
C LEU A 25 7.89 6.82 10.35
N GLY A 26 9.17 7.19 10.15
CA GLY A 26 9.57 8.27 9.27
C GLY A 26 9.15 8.02 7.82
N PHE A 27 9.45 6.84 7.28
CA PHE A 27 9.02 6.44 5.95
C PHE A 27 7.49 6.42 5.84
N SER A 28 6.79 5.88 6.84
CA SER A 28 5.33 5.85 6.87
C SER A 28 4.72 7.25 6.87
N LEU A 29 5.31 8.20 7.62
CA LEU A 29 4.85 9.59 7.67
C LEU A 29 5.09 10.31 6.33
N VAL A 30 6.27 10.12 5.73
CA VAL A 30 6.60 10.66 4.41
C VAL A 30 5.67 10.07 3.34
N LEU A 31 5.45 8.74 3.36
CA LEU A 31 4.48 8.08 2.49
C LEU A 31 3.10 8.69 2.64
N TYR A 32 2.61 8.84 3.86
CA TYR A 32 1.30 9.44 4.09
C TYR A 32 1.23 10.88 3.54
N MET A 33 2.27 11.67 3.79
CA MET A 33 2.35 13.06 3.32
C MET A 33 2.42 13.18 1.80
N VAL A 34 3.00 12.19 1.10
CA VAL A 34 3.15 12.20 -0.37
C VAL A 34 1.95 11.54 -1.06
N ILE A 35 1.48 10.38 -0.59
CA ILE A 35 0.42 9.59 -1.23
C ILE A 35 -0.91 10.33 -1.25
N ILE A 36 -1.30 10.98 -0.15
CA ILE A 36 -2.58 11.70 -0.07
C ILE A 36 -2.67 12.80 -1.14
N PRO A 37 -1.74 13.79 -1.21
CA PRO A 37 -1.83 14.83 -2.23
C PRO A 37 -1.61 14.30 -3.65
N LEU A 38 -0.77 13.26 -3.82
CA LEU A 38 -0.48 12.70 -5.13
C LEU A 38 -1.68 11.94 -5.69
N THR A 39 -2.41 11.19 -4.86
CA THR A 39 -3.68 10.54 -5.22
C THR A 39 -4.75 11.59 -5.57
N LEU A 40 -4.85 12.66 -4.78
CA LEU A 40 -5.80 13.74 -5.05
C LEU A 40 -5.48 14.42 -6.40
N LEU A 41 -4.21 14.69 -6.69
CA LEU A 41 -3.76 15.25 -7.96
C LEU A 41 -4.07 14.32 -9.14
N LEU A 42 -3.80 13.02 -8.99
CA LEU A 42 -4.12 11.97 -9.97
C LEU A 42 -5.62 11.94 -10.30
N THR A 43 -6.47 11.90 -9.28
CA THR A 43 -7.93 11.90 -9.44
C THR A 43 -8.42 13.18 -10.11
N LEU A 44 -7.92 14.35 -9.71
CA LEU A 44 -8.26 15.61 -10.36
C LEU A 44 -7.81 15.64 -11.82
N ALA A 45 -6.61 15.16 -12.12
CA ALA A 45 -6.10 15.11 -13.47
C ALA A 45 -6.92 14.13 -14.33
N GLN A 46 -7.25 12.93 -13.85
CA GLN A 46 -8.12 12.00 -14.55
C GLN A 46 -9.51 12.59 -14.81
N ALA A 47 -10.13 13.23 -13.79
CA ALA A 47 -11.42 13.89 -13.97
C ALA A 47 -11.34 15.00 -15.03
N LEU A 48 -10.24 15.77 -15.05
CA LEU A 48 -10.01 16.80 -16.06
C LEU A 48 -9.91 16.18 -17.46
N PHE A 49 -9.07 15.15 -17.65
CA PHE A 49 -8.96 14.45 -18.93
C PHE A 49 -10.28 13.82 -19.36
N SER A 50 -11.02 13.20 -18.45
CA SER A 50 -12.34 12.62 -18.73
C SER A 50 -13.33 13.69 -19.22
N VAL A 51 -13.32 14.89 -18.62
CA VAL A 51 -14.20 16.01 -19.03
C VAL A 51 -13.79 16.64 -20.36
N PHE A 52 -12.49 16.79 -20.63
CA PHE A 52 -12.00 17.47 -21.84
C PHE A 52 -11.84 16.54 -23.05
N THR A 53 -11.40 15.30 -22.84
CA THR A 53 -11.07 14.32 -23.88
C THR A 53 -12.19 13.30 -24.08
N GLY A 54 -13.07 13.10 -23.08
CA GLY A 54 -14.15 12.10 -23.13
C GLY A 54 -13.67 10.66 -22.92
N GLU A 55 -12.36 10.45 -22.82
CA GLU A 55 -11.70 9.17 -22.54
C GLU A 55 -10.72 9.35 -21.39
N ASP A 56 -10.52 8.28 -20.62
CA ASP A 56 -9.53 8.25 -19.55
C ASP A 56 -8.12 8.23 -20.14
N ASN A 57 -7.16 8.90 -19.49
CA ASN A 57 -5.78 8.91 -19.95
C ASN A 57 -5.04 7.64 -19.48
N ASP A 58 -4.68 6.77 -20.42
CA ASP A 58 -3.97 5.51 -20.15
C ASP A 58 -2.64 5.71 -19.41
N ASN A 59 -1.89 6.78 -19.67
CA ASN A 59 -0.64 7.06 -18.96
C ASN A 59 -0.88 7.37 -17.47
N LEU A 60 -1.96 8.12 -17.16
CA LEU A 60 -2.30 8.41 -15.75
C LEU A 60 -2.79 7.15 -15.05
N ARG A 61 -3.50 6.28 -15.77
CA ARG A 61 -3.99 5.01 -15.24
C ARG A 61 -2.83 4.06 -14.93
N HIS A 62 -1.88 3.93 -15.84
CA HIS A 62 -0.65 3.15 -15.62
C HIS A 62 0.20 3.73 -14.47
N PHE A 63 0.34 5.06 -14.39
CA PHE A 63 1.02 5.70 -13.25
C PHE A 63 0.34 5.41 -11.91
N GLY A 64 -1.00 5.43 -11.86
CA GLY A 64 -1.76 5.03 -10.67
C GLY A 64 -1.53 3.57 -10.26
N ALA A 65 -1.43 2.66 -11.24
CA ALA A 65 -1.12 1.25 -10.99
C ALA A 65 0.30 1.06 -10.41
N SER A 66 1.31 1.69 -11.00
CA SER A 66 2.68 1.66 -10.47
C SER A 66 2.77 2.29 -9.07
N LEU A 67 2.01 3.35 -8.81
CA LEU A 67 1.90 3.96 -7.48
C LEU A 67 1.34 2.98 -6.44
N LEU A 68 0.27 2.25 -6.79
CA LEU A 68 -0.33 1.25 -5.90
C LEU A 68 0.63 0.10 -5.61
N ALA A 69 1.37 -0.35 -6.63
CA ALA A 69 2.42 -1.35 -6.48
C ALA A 69 3.52 -0.86 -5.51
N TYR A 70 3.95 0.40 -5.64
CA TYR A 70 4.91 1.02 -4.73
C TYR A 70 4.42 1.09 -3.29
N ILE A 71 3.18 1.55 -3.05
CA ILE A 71 2.60 1.58 -1.70
C ILE A 71 2.61 0.18 -1.09
N SER A 72 2.19 -0.82 -1.87
CA SER A 72 2.14 -2.22 -1.42
C SER A 72 3.53 -2.76 -1.07
N GLN A 73 4.55 -2.46 -1.89
CA GLN A 73 5.94 -2.84 -1.63
C GLN A 73 6.42 -2.24 -0.30
N VAL A 74 6.13 -0.96 -0.04
CA VAL A 74 6.56 -0.32 1.20
C VAL A 74 5.83 -0.89 2.41
N VAL A 75 4.51 -1.08 2.33
CA VAL A 75 3.75 -1.68 3.43
C VAL A 75 4.25 -3.09 3.74
N ARG A 76 4.60 -3.89 2.73
CA ARG A 76 5.20 -5.23 2.94
C ARG A 76 6.54 -5.14 3.67
N PHE A 77 7.39 -4.18 3.30
CA PHE A 77 8.64 -3.92 4.01
C PHE A 77 8.41 -3.48 5.46
N LEU A 78 7.48 -2.56 5.70
CA LEU A 78 7.12 -2.07 7.04
C LEU A 78 6.54 -3.16 7.94
N THR A 79 5.83 -4.14 7.35
CA THR A 79 5.16 -5.23 8.07
C THR A 79 6.00 -6.49 8.18
N PHE A 80 7.29 -6.43 7.80
CA PHE A 80 8.19 -7.60 7.75
C PHE A 80 7.69 -8.74 6.86
N ASN A 81 6.76 -8.46 5.94
CA ASN A 81 6.33 -9.42 4.93
C ASN A 81 7.32 -9.49 3.75
N SER A 82 8.25 -8.53 3.66
CA SER A 82 9.35 -8.54 2.71
C SER A 82 10.61 -7.93 3.32
N ASP A 83 11.76 -8.53 3.06
CA ASP A 83 13.09 -7.98 3.37
C ASP A 83 13.60 -7.02 2.28
N GLU A 84 12.86 -6.88 1.18
CA GLU A 84 13.20 -6.03 0.06
C GLU A 84 12.94 -4.56 0.39
N ARG A 85 13.99 -3.75 0.39
CA ARG A 85 13.91 -2.31 0.70
C ARG A 85 13.29 -1.58 -0.49
N PRO A 86 12.23 -0.76 -0.32
CA PRO A 86 11.59 -0.05 -1.41
C PRO A 86 12.47 1.08 -1.98
N PHE A 87 12.08 1.63 -3.13
CA PHE A 87 12.70 2.83 -3.73
C PHE A 87 12.90 3.95 -2.69
N PRO A 88 14.05 4.67 -2.67
CA PRO A 88 15.12 4.72 -3.68
C PRO A 88 16.23 3.67 -3.53
N PHE A 89 16.02 2.64 -2.71
CA PHE A 89 17.06 1.63 -2.45
C PHE A 89 16.95 0.39 -3.36
N SER A 90 15.84 0.25 -4.07
CA SER A 90 15.55 -0.74 -5.11
C SER A 90 14.91 -0.07 -6.31
N ASP A 91 14.74 -0.83 -7.40
CA ASP A 91 14.06 -0.36 -8.60
C ASP A 91 12.61 0.02 -8.31
N PHE A 92 12.15 1.07 -9.00
CA PHE A 92 10.75 1.49 -8.90
C PHE A 92 9.87 0.40 -9.52
N PRO A 93 8.79 -0.04 -8.85
CA PRO A 93 7.94 -1.08 -9.40
C PRO A 93 7.23 -0.54 -10.64
N GLU A 94 7.62 -1.07 -11.80
CA GLU A 94 6.91 -0.89 -13.05
C GLU A 94 5.76 -1.89 -13.08
N ASP A 95 4.56 -1.43 -13.42
CA ASP A 95 3.42 -2.30 -13.64
C ASP A 95 3.68 -3.16 -14.90
N GLU A 96 4.27 -4.34 -14.72
CA GLU A 96 4.35 -5.37 -15.76
C GLU A 96 2.98 -6.06 -15.97
N GLY A 97 1.88 -5.31 -16.05
CA GLY A 97 0.57 -5.76 -16.54
C GLY A 97 -0.11 -6.97 -15.84
N GLU A 98 0.50 -7.58 -14.81
CA GLU A 98 -0.01 -8.80 -14.17
C GLU A 98 0.09 -8.68 -12.64
N GLY A 99 -0.80 -7.86 -12.06
CA GLY A 99 -0.74 -7.53 -10.63
C GLY A 99 -2.06 -7.28 -9.93
N SER A 100 -3.16 -7.84 -10.44
CA SER A 100 -4.33 -8.30 -9.66
C SER A 100 -4.76 -7.45 -8.44
N VAL A 101 -5.55 -6.39 -8.68
CA VAL A 101 -6.58 -5.99 -7.69
C VAL A 101 -7.69 -7.03 -7.76
N LYS A 102 -7.41 -8.23 -7.22
CA LYS A 102 -8.40 -9.28 -6.97
C LYS A 102 -9.03 -9.14 -5.59
N GLY A 103 -9.18 -7.90 -5.12
CA GLY A 103 -9.74 -7.60 -3.80
C GLY A 103 -11.25 -7.31 -3.82
N GLU A 104 -11.80 -6.89 -4.96
CA GLU A 104 -13.22 -6.47 -5.03
C GLU A 104 -14.14 -7.52 -5.64
N SER A 105 -13.62 -8.47 -6.42
CA SER A 105 -14.46 -9.50 -7.07
C SER A 105 -14.98 -10.58 -6.11
N GLU A 106 -14.27 -10.90 -5.02
CA GLU A 106 -14.69 -11.98 -4.09
C GLU A 106 -15.72 -11.50 -3.05
N ALA A 107 -15.71 -10.20 -2.73
CA ALA A 107 -16.69 -9.62 -1.81
C ALA A 107 -18.07 -9.48 -2.45
N GLU A 108 -18.17 -9.18 -3.75
CA GLU A 108 -19.46 -9.06 -4.44
C GLU A 108 -20.15 -10.42 -4.66
N GLU A 109 -19.41 -11.50 -4.94
CA GLU A 109 -19.97 -12.84 -5.08
C GLU A 109 -20.52 -13.41 -3.76
N ALA A 110 -19.86 -13.15 -2.63
CA ALA A 110 -20.33 -13.60 -1.31
C ALA A 110 -21.65 -12.92 -0.89
N ILE A 111 -21.85 -11.67 -1.30
CA ILE A 111 -23.07 -10.90 -1.01
C ILE A 111 -24.23 -11.33 -1.92
N ALA A 112 -23.94 -11.76 -3.16
CA ALA A 112 -24.94 -12.28 -4.09
C ALA A 112 -25.50 -13.65 -3.65
N GLN A 113 -24.65 -14.54 -3.12
CA GLN A 113 -25.08 -15.87 -2.65
C GLN A 113 -25.90 -15.80 -1.35
N THR A 114 -25.59 -14.84 -0.46
CA THR A 114 -26.31 -14.64 0.81
C THR A 114 -27.75 -14.17 0.60
N LYS A 115 -28.05 -13.47 -0.50
CA LYS A 115 -29.42 -12.99 -0.80
C LYS A 115 -30.35 -14.09 -1.32
N HIS A 116 -29.83 -15.21 -1.81
CA HIS A 116 -30.65 -16.27 -2.43
C HIS A 116 -31.11 -17.36 -1.44
N GLN A 117 -30.58 -17.39 -0.20
CA GLN A 117 -30.97 -18.36 0.84
C GLN A 117 -32.00 -17.84 1.85
N THR A 118 -32.32 -16.54 1.86
CA THR A 118 -33.28 -15.94 2.83
C THR A 118 -34.71 -15.80 2.29
N GLN A 119 -35.04 -16.52 1.21
CA GLN A 119 -36.40 -16.57 0.67
C GLN A 119 -36.80 -18.01 0.35
N THR A 120 -37.01 -18.82 1.38
CA THR A 120 -37.95 -19.96 1.35
C THR A 120 -38.47 -20.23 2.75
#